data_AF-A0A0K9P961-F1
#
_entry.id   AF-A0A0K9P961-F1
#
_cell.length_a   1.000
_cell.length_b   1.000
_cell.length_c   1.000
_cell.angle_alpha   90.00
_cell.angle_beta   90.00
_cell.angle_gamma   90.00
#
_symmetry.space_group_name_H-M   'P 1'
#
loop_
_entity.id
_entity.type
_entity.pdbx_description
1 polymer ?
#
loop_
_entity_poly.entity_id
_entity_poly.type
_entity_poly.pdbx_seq_one_letter_code
_entity_poly.pdbx_strand_id
1 'polypeptide(L)'
;MYSAVFTPVALLLPPPSSPSLFLSGHGGMQTQLGLNRKRSERKRMTIRAADLSDFVGGDLVKPDLGKWLDDVENHKAIAIYTPHEGGYEGRYLNRLRYRGYRFLDLSARGIGDPESTLTEVHPVCPPHLGRQPIARWYFPPEVDYRLSMLPPNAKGLVVWIIEAKVLSKAELQFLALLPSLRPKVRVIAECGNWRKVVWKPLREIAGLPPANE
;
A
#
# COMPACT_ATOMS: atom_id res chain seq x y z
N MET A 1 54.92 2.65 21.31
CA MET A 1 53.51 2.99 21.54
C MET A 1 52.65 2.06 20.70
N TYR A 2 51.89 1.17 21.38
CA TYR A 2 50.76 0.33 20.95
C TYR A 2 50.90 -0.40 19.60
N SER A 3 51.43 -1.63 19.51
CA SER A 3 50.96 -2.95 19.99
C SER A 3 49.59 -3.39 19.45
N ALA A 4 49.64 -4.25 18.43
CA ALA A 4 48.53 -4.96 17.82
C ALA A 4 48.00 -6.09 18.73
N VAL A 5 46.68 -6.22 18.82
CA VAL A 5 46.00 -7.25 19.62
C VAL A 5 45.53 -8.35 18.67
N PHE A 6 46.15 -9.53 18.82
CA PHE A 6 45.80 -10.77 18.13
C PHE A 6 45.35 -11.75 19.21
N THR A 7 44.08 -12.12 19.22
CA THR A 7 43.52 -13.14 20.14
C THR A 7 43.18 -14.41 19.34
N PRO A 8 43.86 -15.54 19.57
CA PRO A 8 43.42 -16.84 19.06
C PRO A 8 42.52 -17.58 20.05
N VAL A 9 41.50 -18.24 19.48
CA VAL A 9 40.58 -19.18 20.13
C VAL A 9 41.32 -20.50 20.39
N ALA A 10 41.35 -20.94 21.65
CA ALA A 10 41.91 -22.22 22.06
C ALA A 10 40.81 -23.30 22.14
N LEU A 11 40.91 -24.32 21.28
CA LEU A 11 40.17 -25.58 21.37
C LEU A 11 40.96 -26.56 22.27
N LEU A 12 40.36 -27.00 23.37
CA LEU A 12 40.86 -28.10 24.21
C LEU A 12 40.06 -29.39 23.95
N LEU A 13 40.72 -30.40 23.37
CA LEU A 13 40.57 -31.83 23.71
C LEU A 13 41.59 -32.13 24.85
N PRO A 14 41.69 -33.30 25.54
CA PRO A 14 41.26 -34.69 25.23
C PRO A 14 40.75 -35.41 26.53
N PRO A 15 40.89 -36.73 26.86
CA PRO A 15 41.40 -37.95 26.17
C PRO A 15 40.52 -39.23 26.37
N PRO A 16 40.95 -40.42 25.88
CA PRO A 16 40.10 -41.59 25.59
C PRO A 16 40.22 -42.73 26.61
N SER A 17 39.30 -43.69 26.54
CA SER A 17 39.48 -45.03 27.14
C SER A 17 38.68 -46.11 26.39
N SER A 18 39.41 -46.98 25.71
CA SER A 18 39.10 -48.40 25.43
C SER A 18 40.14 -49.24 26.22
N PRO A 19 40.12 -50.59 26.33
CA PRO A 19 39.48 -51.59 25.46
C PRO A 19 38.95 -52.90 26.15
N SER A 20 38.52 -53.86 25.32
CA SER A 20 38.65 -55.34 25.47
C SER A 20 37.58 -56.06 26.34
N LEU A 21 37.09 -57.28 26.11
CA LEU A 21 37.56 -58.54 25.46
C LEU A 21 36.35 -59.46 25.10
N PHE A 22 36.50 -60.28 24.03
CA PHE A 22 36.09 -61.70 23.82
C PHE A 22 34.65 -62.15 24.19
N LEU A 23 33.91 -63.00 23.46
CA LEU A 23 34.20 -64.38 23.02
C LEU A 23 33.01 -64.94 22.19
N SER A 24 33.30 -65.79 21.19
CA SER A 24 32.56 -66.97 20.66
C SER A 24 31.07 -67.25 20.99
N GLY A 25 30.30 -67.71 19.99
CA GLY A 25 29.24 -68.71 20.22
C GLY A 25 28.09 -68.76 19.21
N HIS A 26 27.97 -69.87 18.49
CA HIS A 26 26.86 -70.25 17.61
C HIS A 26 25.51 -70.41 18.33
N GLY A 27 24.41 -70.16 17.60
CA GLY A 27 23.18 -70.95 17.71
C GLY A 27 21.92 -70.17 18.12
N GLY A 28 20.86 -70.30 17.31
CA GLY A 28 19.49 -70.08 17.77
C GLY A 28 18.64 -69.16 16.89
N MET A 29 18.06 -69.71 15.82
CA MET A 29 16.81 -69.19 15.26
C MET A 29 15.72 -69.27 16.34
N GLN A 30 15.08 -68.15 16.66
CA GLN A 30 13.64 -68.16 16.91
C GLN A 30 13.05 -66.77 16.66
N THR A 31 12.37 -66.70 15.53
CA THR A 31 11.38 -65.71 15.10
C THR A 31 10.23 -65.64 16.10
N GLN A 32 9.98 -64.47 16.68
CA GLN A 32 8.62 -64.04 16.99
C GLN A 32 8.45 -62.55 16.63
N LEU A 33 7.75 -62.35 15.51
CA LEU A 33 7.23 -61.09 15.02
C LEU A 33 6.21 -60.52 16.02
N GLY A 34 6.68 -59.70 16.96
CA GLY A 34 5.87 -58.79 17.74
C GLY A 34 5.94 -57.38 17.16
N LEU A 35 5.24 -57.12 16.05
CA LEU A 35 5.07 -55.76 15.52
C LEU A 35 4.13 -54.98 16.45
N ASN A 36 4.69 -54.48 17.55
CA ASN A 36 4.02 -53.55 18.45
C ASN A 36 4.00 -52.17 17.77
N ARG A 37 3.08 -52.02 16.81
CA ARG A 37 2.87 -50.80 16.05
C ARG A 37 2.25 -49.75 16.97
N LYS A 38 3.10 -49.04 17.73
CA LYS A 38 2.73 -47.81 18.44
C LYS A 38 2.06 -46.89 17.43
N ARG A 39 0.74 -46.78 17.53
CA ARG A 39 -0.07 -45.87 16.70
C ARG A 39 0.36 -44.47 17.11
N SER A 40 1.28 -43.89 16.32
CA SER A 40 1.69 -42.50 16.45
C SER A 40 0.43 -41.65 16.35
N GLU A 41 -0.02 -41.16 17.50
CA GLU A 41 -1.13 -40.25 17.64
C GLU A 41 -0.70 -38.96 16.94
N ARG A 42 -1.15 -38.76 15.69
CA ARG A 42 -0.95 -37.50 14.97
C ARG A 42 -1.58 -36.41 15.82
N LYS A 43 -0.75 -35.70 16.59
CA LYS A 43 -1.12 -34.46 17.26
C LYS A 43 -1.79 -33.58 16.22
N ARG A 44 -3.12 -33.44 16.29
CA ARG A 44 -3.85 -32.44 15.53
C ARG A 44 -3.27 -31.10 15.98
N MET A 45 -2.48 -30.46 15.12
CA MET A 45 -2.05 -29.09 15.36
C MET A 45 -3.29 -28.21 15.23
N THR A 46 -3.93 -27.93 16.37
CA THR A 46 -4.95 -26.89 16.45
C THR A 46 -4.22 -25.56 16.47
N ILE A 47 -4.21 -24.85 15.35
CA ILE A 47 -3.72 -23.47 15.31
C ILE A 47 -4.65 -22.66 16.21
N ARG A 48 -4.14 -22.20 17.35
CA ARG A 48 -4.84 -21.25 18.22
C ARG A 48 -4.72 -19.88 17.57
N ALA A 49 -5.73 -19.49 16.80
CA ALA A 49 -5.95 -18.08 16.49
C ALA A 49 -6.40 -17.40 17.79
N ALA A 50 -5.68 -16.37 18.21
CA ALA A 50 -6.00 -15.63 19.42
C ALA A 50 -7.15 -14.65 19.17
N ASP A 51 -7.20 -14.10 17.95
CA ASP A 51 -8.18 -13.09 17.54
C ASP A 51 -8.72 -13.35 16.12
N LEU A 52 -9.89 -12.78 15.80
CA LEU A 52 -10.49 -12.85 14.46
C LEU A 52 -9.55 -12.31 13.36
N SER A 53 -8.63 -11.41 13.74
CA SER A 53 -7.54 -10.93 12.89
C SER A 53 -6.62 -12.04 12.40
N ASP A 54 -6.42 -13.12 13.17
CA ASP A 54 -5.55 -14.22 12.76
C ASP A 54 -6.22 -15.12 11.72
N PHE A 55 -7.56 -15.15 11.70
CA PHE A 55 -8.35 -15.91 10.72
C PHE A 55 -8.57 -15.17 9.40
N VAL A 56 -8.78 -13.85 9.47
CA VAL A 56 -9.11 -13.02 8.31
C VAL A 56 -7.85 -12.33 7.76
N GLY A 57 -6.75 -12.33 8.51
CA GLY A 57 -5.58 -11.48 8.28
C GLY A 57 -5.81 -10.12 8.94
N GLY A 58 -4.98 -9.77 9.92
CA GLY A 58 -5.17 -8.58 10.76
C GLY A 58 -5.17 -7.26 9.99
N ASP A 59 -4.76 -7.30 8.73
CA ASP A 59 -4.85 -6.16 7.83
C ASP A 59 -6.26 -5.95 7.23
N LEU A 60 -7.05 -7.01 7.06
CA LEU A 60 -8.42 -6.93 6.52
C LEU A 60 -9.46 -6.47 7.55
N VAL A 61 -9.15 -6.53 8.85
CA VAL A 61 -10.05 -6.13 9.95
C VAL A 61 -9.59 -4.80 10.56
N LYS A 62 -9.72 -3.70 9.82
CA LYS A 62 -9.48 -2.34 10.32
C LYS A 62 -10.79 -1.53 10.34
N PRO A 63 -11.28 -1.07 11.51
CA PRO A 63 -12.48 -0.24 11.64
C PRO A 63 -12.28 1.20 11.12
N ASP A 64 -11.08 1.52 10.64
CA ASP A 64 -10.63 2.86 10.24
C ASP A 64 -11.41 3.45 9.05
N LEU A 65 -12.23 2.64 8.36
CA LEU A 65 -13.02 3.05 7.20
C LEU A 65 -14.10 4.08 7.52
N GLY A 66 -14.62 4.12 8.75
CA GLY A 66 -15.56 5.15 9.17
C GLY A 66 -14.88 6.51 9.20
N LYS A 67 -13.77 6.59 9.95
CA LYS A 67 -12.94 7.79 10.07
C LYS A 67 -12.46 8.30 8.72
N TRP A 68 -12.03 7.40 7.83
CA TRP A 68 -11.64 7.75 6.46
C TRP A 68 -12.73 8.52 5.70
N LEU A 69 -13.98 8.05 5.77
CA LEU A 69 -15.08 8.71 5.07
C LEU A 69 -15.37 10.09 5.66
N ASP A 70 -15.39 10.19 6.98
CA ASP A 70 -15.64 11.44 7.68
C ASP A 70 -14.53 12.46 7.36
N ASP A 71 -13.26 12.03 7.38
CA ASP A 71 -12.11 12.87 7.05
C ASP A 71 -12.14 13.35 5.59
N VAL A 72 -12.51 12.48 4.63
CA VAL A 72 -12.66 12.86 3.21
C VAL A 72 -13.76 13.92 3.05
N GLU A 73 -14.83 13.82 3.83
CA GLU A 73 -15.94 14.77 3.77
C GLU A 73 -15.59 16.11 4.42
N ASN A 74 -14.88 16.08 5.55
CA ASN A 74 -14.47 17.25 6.33
C ASN A 74 -13.33 18.02 5.66
N HIS A 75 -12.21 17.35 5.34
CA HIS A 75 -11.02 18.01 4.81
C HIS A 75 -11.11 18.29 3.31
N LYS A 76 -11.94 17.53 2.58
CA LYS A 76 -12.17 17.59 1.12
C LYS A 76 -10.96 17.27 0.22
N ALA A 77 -9.76 17.60 0.68
CA ALA A 77 -8.48 17.30 0.05
C ALA A 77 -7.58 16.55 1.05
N ILE A 78 -7.17 15.34 0.68
CA ILE A 78 -6.39 14.45 1.53
C ILE A 78 -5.12 14.01 0.79
N ALA A 79 -4.02 13.95 1.53
CA ALA A 79 -2.85 13.19 1.13
C ALA A 79 -2.89 11.82 1.78
N ILE A 80 -2.70 10.78 0.96
CA ILE A 80 -2.64 9.40 1.41
C ILE A 80 -1.19 8.88 1.26
N TYR A 81 -0.77 8.08 2.24
CA TYR A 81 0.52 7.41 2.26
C TYR A 81 0.29 5.93 2.35
N THR A 82 0.74 5.20 1.34
CA THR A 82 0.44 3.77 1.18
C THR A 82 1.71 2.93 1.20
N PRO A 83 1.60 1.67 1.61
CA PRO A 83 2.73 0.75 1.61
C PRO A 83 3.17 0.42 0.17
N HIS A 84 4.47 0.15 -0.02
CA HIS A 84 5.08 -0.02 -1.36
C HIS A 84 4.60 -1.28 -2.10
N GLU A 85 4.04 -2.23 -1.37
CA GLU A 85 3.51 -3.48 -1.86
C GLU A 85 2.26 -3.27 -2.73
N GLY A 86 1.58 -2.12 -2.57
CA GLY A 86 0.34 -1.82 -3.27
C GLY A 86 -0.84 -2.66 -2.78
N GLY A 87 -2.04 -2.37 -3.28
CA GLY A 87 -3.27 -3.13 -2.99
C GLY A 87 -4.08 -2.66 -1.78
N TYR A 88 -3.47 -1.95 -0.84
CA TYR A 88 -4.17 -1.42 0.35
C TYR A 88 -5.12 -0.26 0.01
N GLU A 89 -4.80 0.52 -1.02
CA GLU A 89 -5.57 1.68 -1.51
C GLU A 89 -6.99 1.28 -1.95
N GLY A 90 -7.08 0.13 -2.65
CA GLY A 90 -8.32 -0.36 -3.25
C GLY A 90 -9.46 -0.49 -2.23
N ARG A 91 -9.14 -0.77 -0.97
CA ARG A 91 -10.12 -0.84 0.11
C ARG A 91 -10.79 0.52 0.37
N TYR A 92 -10.00 1.58 0.51
CA TYR A 92 -10.49 2.94 0.78
C TYR A 92 -11.21 3.52 -0.43
N LEU A 93 -10.67 3.26 -1.61
CA LEU A 93 -11.25 3.64 -2.90
C LEU A 93 -12.60 2.96 -3.14
N ASN A 94 -12.71 1.64 -2.92
CA ASN A 94 -13.97 0.91 -3.05
C ASN A 94 -15.01 1.42 -2.05
N ARG A 95 -14.59 1.78 -0.82
CA ARG A 95 -15.52 2.32 0.18
C ARG A 95 -16.15 3.63 -0.27
N LEU A 96 -15.37 4.52 -0.90
CA LEU A 96 -15.87 5.75 -1.50
C LEU A 96 -16.77 5.49 -2.72
N ARG A 97 -16.43 4.52 -3.58
CA ARG A 97 -17.29 4.11 -4.71
C ARG A 97 -18.66 3.65 -4.21
N TYR A 98 -18.73 2.87 -3.14
CA TYR A 98 -20.00 2.45 -2.55
C TYR A 98 -20.82 3.60 -1.97
N ARG A 99 -20.21 4.73 -1.60
CA ARG A 99 -20.91 5.96 -1.19
C ARG A 99 -21.42 6.79 -2.36
N GLY A 100 -21.23 6.33 -3.60
CA GLY A 100 -21.73 7.02 -4.81
C GLY A 100 -20.78 8.10 -5.35
N TYR A 101 -19.50 8.08 -4.96
CA TYR A 101 -18.49 8.93 -5.60
C TYR A 101 -18.03 8.34 -6.93
N ARG A 102 -17.88 9.20 -7.95
CA ARG A 102 -17.18 8.88 -9.20
C ARG A 102 -15.70 9.17 -9.07
N PHE A 103 -14.89 8.43 -9.80
CA PHE A 103 -13.44 8.55 -9.78
C PHE A 103 -12.91 9.11 -11.09
N LEU A 104 -11.98 10.05 -10.96
CA LEU A 104 -11.07 10.53 -11.98
C LEU A 104 -9.67 10.12 -11.52
N ASP A 105 -9.23 8.96 -12.01
CA ASP A 105 -7.91 8.42 -11.71
C ASP A 105 -6.89 9.08 -12.67
N LEU A 106 -5.89 9.76 -12.12
CA LEU A 106 -4.85 10.47 -12.87
C LEU A 106 -3.46 10.11 -12.34
N SER A 107 -2.48 10.04 -13.22
CA SER A 107 -1.07 9.94 -12.83
C SER A 107 -0.44 11.32 -12.76
N ALA A 108 0.17 11.67 -11.63
CA ALA A 108 0.84 12.95 -11.44
C ALA A 108 1.94 13.22 -12.47
N ARG A 109 2.63 12.17 -12.94
CA ARG A 109 3.71 12.31 -13.93
C ARG A 109 3.22 12.69 -15.33
N GLY A 110 1.97 12.33 -15.66
CA GLY A 110 1.40 12.52 -16.99
C GLY A 110 0.57 13.78 -17.15
N ILE A 111 0.27 14.50 -16.06
CA ILE A 111 -0.70 15.60 -16.07
C ILE A 111 -0.11 16.93 -16.53
N GLY A 112 1.22 17.10 -16.44
CA GLY A 112 1.87 18.39 -16.65
C GLY A 112 1.46 19.37 -15.53
N ASP A 113 1.00 20.56 -15.92
CA ASP A 113 0.45 21.53 -14.96
C ASP A 113 -0.99 21.15 -14.54
N PRO A 114 -1.24 20.84 -13.25
CA PRO A 114 -2.56 20.44 -12.79
C PRO A 114 -3.60 21.55 -12.89
N GLU A 115 -3.20 22.83 -12.85
CA GLU A 115 -4.14 23.94 -12.99
C GLU A 115 -4.73 23.93 -14.39
N SER A 116 -3.90 24.13 -15.42
CA SER A 116 -4.36 24.15 -16.81
C SER A 116 -5.10 22.85 -17.20
N THR A 117 -4.57 21.68 -16.85
CA THR A 117 -5.15 20.40 -17.26
C THR A 117 -6.52 20.11 -16.61
N LEU A 118 -6.73 20.50 -15.34
CA LEU A 118 -7.96 20.18 -14.61
C LEU A 118 -9.06 21.24 -14.77
N THR A 119 -8.69 22.51 -14.90
CA THR A 119 -9.67 23.61 -14.94
C THR A 119 -9.87 24.24 -16.31
N GLU A 120 -8.89 24.14 -17.21
CA GLU A 120 -8.91 24.87 -18.47
C GLU A 120 -8.92 23.94 -19.70
N VAL A 121 -9.18 24.54 -20.86
CA VAL A 121 -8.99 23.87 -22.14
C VAL A 121 -7.50 23.92 -22.48
N HIS A 122 -6.85 22.76 -22.54
CA HIS A 122 -5.42 22.68 -22.78
C HIS A 122 -5.11 22.01 -24.13
N PRO A 123 -4.11 22.51 -24.88
CA PRO A 123 -3.69 21.88 -26.12
C PRO A 123 -2.76 20.69 -25.85
N VAL A 124 -3.06 19.55 -26.45
CA VAL A 124 -2.22 18.35 -26.48
C VAL A 124 -1.70 18.14 -27.89
N CYS A 125 -0.39 17.97 -28.02
CA CYS A 125 0.25 17.61 -29.28
C CYS A 125 0.30 16.08 -29.38
N PRO A 126 -0.48 15.43 -30.27
CA PRO A 126 -0.34 14.00 -30.50
C PRO A 126 1.04 13.67 -31.10
N PRO A 127 1.53 12.42 -30.92
CA PRO A 127 2.80 12.00 -31.46
C PRO A 127 2.76 11.98 -33.00
N HIS A 128 3.48 12.90 -33.63
CA HIS A 128 3.44 13.09 -35.09
C HIS A 128 4.36 12.14 -35.88
N LEU A 129 5.28 11.43 -35.19
CA LEU A 129 6.21 10.41 -35.74
C LEU A 129 6.95 10.82 -37.03
N GLY A 130 7.10 12.13 -37.28
CA GLY A 130 7.72 12.67 -38.50
C GLY A 130 6.93 12.50 -39.81
N ARG A 131 5.73 11.90 -39.78
CA ARG A 131 4.90 11.68 -40.97
C ARG A 131 3.63 12.54 -41.00
N GLN A 132 3.16 12.94 -39.83
CA GLN A 132 1.97 13.79 -39.68
C GLN A 132 2.38 15.25 -39.47
N PRO A 133 1.58 16.22 -39.92
CA PRO A 133 1.78 17.62 -39.55
C PRO A 133 1.60 17.79 -38.03
N ILE A 134 2.23 18.82 -37.46
CA ILE A 134 2.08 19.16 -36.04
C ILE A 134 0.64 19.62 -35.81
N ALA A 135 -0.20 18.71 -35.31
CA ALA A 135 -1.55 19.00 -34.87
C ALA A 135 -1.57 19.42 -33.40
N ARG A 136 -2.59 20.19 -33.02
CA ARG A 136 -2.92 20.47 -31.62
C ARG A 136 -4.38 20.10 -31.38
N TRP A 137 -4.61 19.19 -30.45
CA TRP A 137 -5.95 18.80 -30.04
C TRP A 137 -6.27 19.52 -28.74
N TYR A 138 -7.38 20.25 -28.71
CA TYR A 138 -7.81 20.96 -27.52
C TYR A 138 -8.68 20.04 -26.68
N PHE A 139 -8.16 19.62 -25.53
CA PHE A 139 -8.89 18.78 -24.60
C PHE A 139 -9.76 19.66 -23.70
N PRO A 140 -11.01 19.25 -23.43
CA PRO A 140 -11.88 19.97 -22.50
C PRO A 140 -11.32 19.88 -21.07
N PRO A 141 -11.72 20.81 -20.18
CA PRO A 141 -11.32 20.77 -18.78
C PRO A 141 -11.78 19.47 -18.10
N GLU A 142 -10.83 18.65 -17.64
CA GLU A 142 -11.11 17.27 -17.22
C GLU A 142 -12.13 17.18 -16.08
N VAL A 143 -12.04 18.08 -15.10
CA VAL A 143 -12.94 18.07 -13.94
C VAL A 143 -14.32 18.59 -14.31
N ASP A 144 -14.42 19.72 -15.01
CA ASP A 144 -15.72 20.30 -15.41
C ASP A 144 -16.46 19.41 -16.39
N TYR A 145 -15.75 18.85 -17.37
CA TYR A 145 -16.34 17.93 -18.33
C TYR A 145 -16.91 16.69 -17.62
N ARG A 146 -16.18 16.11 -16.66
CA ARG A 146 -16.67 14.94 -15.90
C ARG A 146 -17.78 15.30 -14.91
N LEU A 147 -17.77 16.50 -14.34
CA LEU A 147 -18.88 16.99 -13.52
C LEU A 147 -20.16 17.17 -14.35
N SER A 148 -20.04 17.63 -15.60
CA SER A 148 -21.19 17.80 -16.51
C SER A 148 -21.85 16.46 -16.89
N MET A 149 -21.04 15.39 -16.98
CA MET A 149 -21.51 14.03 -17.28
C MET A 149 -21.88 13.22 -16.03
N LEU A 150 -21.78 13.82 -14.83
CA LEU A 150 -22.03 13.12 -13.59
C LEU A 150 -23.55 12.85 -13.46
N PRO A 151 -23.97 11.61 -13.14
CA PRO A 151 -25.39 11.33 -12.98
C PRO A 151 -25.92 12.07 -11.73
N PRO A 152 -27.20 12.50 -11.72
CA PRO A 152 -27.74 13.36 -10.67
C PRO A 152 -27.79 12.70 -9.28
N ASN A 153 -27.71 11.37 -9.23
CA ASN A 153 -27.70 10.58 -8.00
C ASN A 153 -26.29 10.41 -7.38
N ALA A 154 -25.22 10.80 -8.07
CA ALA A 154 -23.87 10.67 -7.55
C ALA A 154 -23.54 11.80 -6.56
N LYS A 155 -22.81 11.46 -5.49
CA LYS A 155 -22.45 12.42 -4.43
C LYS A 155 -21.45 13.47 -4.92
N GLY A 156 -20.53 13.08 -5.80
CA GLY A 156 -19.51 13.97 -6.36
C GLY A 156 -18.42 13.23 -7.12
N LEU A 157 -17.39 13.99 -7.50
CA LEU A 157 -16.21 13.50 -8.21
C LEU A 157 -15.00 13.48 -7.27
N VAL A 158 -14.32 12.36 -7.18
CA VAL A 158 -13.03 12.20 -6.50
C VAL A 158 -11.94 12.22 -7.55
N VAL A 159 -11.04 13.19 -7.47
CA VAL A 159 -9.80 13.25 -8.25
C VAL A 159 -8.75 12.46 -7.47
N TRP A 160 -8.40 11.29 -7.96
CA TRP A 160 -7.41 10.41 -7.36
C TRP A 160 -6.10 10.54 -8.12
N ILE A 161 -5.11 11.16 -7.49
CA ILE A 161 -3.81 11.45 -8.09
C ILE A 161 -2.80 10.43 -7.58
N ILE A 162 -2.48 9.51 -8.47
CA ILE A 162 -1.51 8.44 -8.26
C ILE A 162 -0.11 9.03 -8.40
N GLU A 163 0.80 8.61 -7.53
CA GLU A 163 2.20 9.07 -7.48
C GLU A 163 2.38 10.59 -7.27
N ALA A 164 1.50 11.27 -6.55
CA ALA A 164 1.56 12.73 -6.30
C ALA A 164 2.86 13.22 -5.62
N LYS A 165 3.72 12.32 -5.13
CA LYS A 165 5.08 12.64 -4.62
C LYS A 165 5.99 13.39 -5.61
N VAL A 166 5.70 13.32 -6.92
CA VAL A 166 6.47 14.07 -7.94
C VAL A 166 6.03 15.53 -8.08
N LEU A 167 4.86 15.88 -7.54
CA LEU A 167 4.33 17.24 -7.64
C LEU A 167 5.09 18.19 -6.70
N SER A 168 5.30 19.39 -7.19
CA SER A 168 5.81 20.52 -6.45
C SER A 168 4.82 20.97 -5.36
N LYS A 169 5.33 21.73 -4.39
CA LYS A 169 4.50 22.26 -3.30
C LYS A 169 3.39 23.19 -3.83
N ALA A 170 3.66 23.97 -4.88
CA ALA A 170 2.67 24.85 -5.50
C ALA A 170 1.52 24.07 -6.15
N GLU A 171 1.84 22.98 -6.85
CA GLU A 171 0.84 22.08 -7.44
C GLU A 171 -0.02 21.42 -6.36
N LEU A 172 0.58 20.98 -5.25
CA LEU A 172 -0.16 20.46 -4.10
C LEU A 172 -1.06 21.52 -3.43
N GLN A 173 -0.64 22.80 -3.41
CA GLN A 173 -1.47 23.90 -2.93
C GLN A 173 -2.69 24.11 -3.80
N PHE A 174 -2.52 24.11 -5.13
CA PHE A 174 -3.64 24.20 -6.07
C PHE A 174 -4.65 23.06 -5.85
N LEU A 175 -4.15 21.82 -5.75
CA LEU A 175 -4.97 20.64 -5.48
C LEU A 175 -5.73 20.73 -4.15
N ALA A 176 -5.13 21.33 -3.12
CA ALA A 176 -5.78 21.57 -1.83
C ALA A 176 -6.88 22.65 -1.90
N LEU A 177 -6.77 23.58 -2.85
CA LEU A 177 -7.76 24.65 -3.09
C LEU A 177 -8.88 24.22 -4.04
N LEU A 178 -8.66 23.21 -4.88
CA LEU A 178 -9.61 22.74 -5.89
C LEU A 178 -11.03 22.45 -5.32
N PRO A 179 -11.22 21.82 -4.14
CA PRO A 179 -12.55 21.62 -3.56
C PRO A 179 -13.25 22.91 -3.11
N SER A 180 -12.50 24.01 -2.93
CA SER A 180 -13.04 25.33 -2.62
C SER A 180 -13.60 26.00 -3.88
N LEU A 181 -12.93 25.81 -5.02
CA LEU A 181 -13.42 26.26 -6.33
C LEU A 181 -14.63 25.44 -6.80
N ARG A 182 -14.59 24.12 -6.59
CA ARG A 182 -15.63 23.18 -7.01
C ARG A 182 -16.09 22.30 -5.82
N PRO A 183 -17.23 22.62 -5.17
CA PRO A 183 -17.61 21.99 -3.91
C PRO A 183 -17.96 20.51 -4.00
N LYS A 184 -18.41 20.04 -5.18
CA LYS A 184 -18.70 18.62 -5.49
C LYS A 184 -17.44 17.78 -5.75
N VAL A 185 -16.27 18.40 -5.75
CA VAL A 185 -15.00 17.74 -5.99
C VAL A 185 -14.33 17.41 -4.66
N ARG A 186 -13.70 16.24 -4.62
CA ARG A 186 -12.82 15.78 -3.56
C ARG A 186 -11.49 15.39 -4.16
N VAL A 187 -10.39 15.63 -3.47
CA VAL A 187 -9.04 15.37 -3.98
C VAL A 187 -8.33 14.41 -3.05
N ILE A 188 -7.73 13.37 -3.62
CA ILE A 188 -6.90 12.42 -2.90
C ILE A 188 -5.59 12.29 -3.65
N ALA A 189 -4.47 12.55 -2.97
CA ALA A 189 -3.14 12.59 -3.57
C ALA A 189 -2.20 11.61 -2.86
N GLU A 190 -1.57 10.72 -3.62
CA GLU A 190 -0.57 9.77 -3.11
C GLU A 190 0.80 10.44 -2.96
N CYS A 191 0.98 11.17 -1.86
CA CYS A 191 2.16 12.01 -1.64
C CYS A 191 3.42 11.24 -1.19
N GLY A 192 3.35 9.93 -1.02
CA GLY A 192 4.50 9.11 -0.65
C GLY A 192 4.08 7.77 -0.07
N ASN A 193 5.03 7.11 0.58
CA ASN A 193 4.84 5.76 1.09
C ASN A 193 5.03 5.67 2.59
N TRP A 194 4.35 4.69 3.19
CA TRP A 194 4.45 4.39 4.63
C TRP A 194 4.20 2.90 4.89
N ARG A 195 4.72 2.35 6.00
CA ARG A 195 4.54 0.91 6.33
C ARG A 195 3.09 0.50 6.62
N LYS A 196 2.22 1.47 6.85
CA LYS A 196 0.78 1.31 7.09
C LYS A 196 0.07 2.41 6.32
N VAL A 197 -1.18 2.20 5.92
CA VAL A 197 -1.95 3.28 5.31
C VAL A 197 -2.20 4.37 6.35
N VAL A 198 -1.74 5.58 6.05
CA VAL A 198 -1.94 6.78 6.85
C VAL A 198 -2.41 7.88 5.90
N TRP A 199 -3.30 8.74 6.37
CA TRP A 199 -3.74 9.89 5.61
C TRP A 199 -3.66 11.14 6.47
N LYS A 200 -3.51 12.28 5.80
CA LYS A 200 -3.44 13.61 6.39
C LYS A 200 -4.16 14.62 5.49
N PRO A 201 -4.66 15.74 6.04
CA PRO A 201 -5.20 16.80 5.21
C PRO A 201 -4.14 17.34 4.25
N LEU A 202 -4.49 17.49 2.97
CA LEU A 202 -3.54 17.94 1.95
C LEU A 202 -3.01 19.35 2.24
N ARG A 203 -3.82 20.19 2.89
CA ARG A 203 -3.45 21.56 3.32
C ARG A 203 -2.24 21.58 4.25
N GLU A 204 -2.14 20.64 5.21
CA GLU A 204 -1.00 20.53 6.14
C GLU A 204 0.30 20.30 5.37
N ILE A 205 0.27 19.42 4.37
CA ILE A 205 1.45 19.05 3.58
C ILE A 205 1.82 20.14 2.57
N ALA A 206 0.80 20.77 1.97
CA ALA A 206 0.96 21.91 1.08
C ALA A 206 1.48 23.17 1.82
N GLY A 207 1.52 23.15 3.16
CA GLY A 207 1.93 24.30 3.98
C GLY A 207 0.91 25.45 3.97
N LEU A 208 -0.36 25.13 3.72
CA LEU A 208 -1.46 26.08 3.83
C LEU A 208 -1.99 26.10 5.27
N PRO A 209 -2.56 27.24 5.72
CA PRO A 209 -3.24 27.27 7.00
C PRO A 209 -4.40 26.26 7.01
N PRO A 210 -4.78 25.74 8.20
CA PRO A 210 -5.95 24.90 8.32
C PRO A 210 -7.18 25.63 7.75
N ALA A 211 -8.13 24.87 7.22
CA ALA A 211 -9.42 25.44 6.86
C ALA A 211 -10.10 25.91 8.15
N ASN A 212 -10.02 27.20 8.45
CA ASN A 212 -10.81 27.80 9.52
C ASN A 212 -12.30 27.51 9.23
N GLU A 213 -13.01 27.02 10.23
CA GLU A 213 -14.44 26.73 10.21
C GLU A 213 -15.30 27.94 9.82
#